data_AF-A0A1G5BGL9-F1
#
_entry.id   AF-A0A1G5BGL9-F1
#
_cell.length_a   1.000
_cell.length_b   1.000
_cell.length_c   1.000
_cell.angle_alpha   90.00
_cell.angle_beta   90.00
_cell.angle_gamma   90.00
#
_symmetry.space_group_name_H-M   'P 1'
#
loop_
_entity.id
_entity.type
_entity.pdbx_description
1 polymer ?
#
loop_
_entity_poly.entity_id
_entity_poly.type
_entity_poly.pdbx_seq_one_letter_code
_entity_poly.pdbx_strand_id
1 'polypeptide(L)' 'MATRKPGDPYTCGDYRQEMVLLGLKKRLAEGGLTPEEKAVIEKEIATLEKEMGMD' A
#
# COMPACT_ATOMS: atom_id res chain seq x y z
N MET A 1 -11.18 14.47 -5.87
CA MET A 1 -10.71 13.24 -5.21
C MET A 1 -11.93 12.50 -4.72
N ALA A 2 -12.19 11.29 -5.23
CA ALA A 2 -13.41 10.54 -4.95
C ALA A 2 -13.22 9.69 -3.69
N THR A 3 -13.96 10.02 -2.64
CA THR A 3 -14.04 9.24 -1.39
C THR A 3 -14.85 7.97 -1.66
N ARG A 4 -14.22 6.78 -1.57
CA ARG A 4 -14.91 5.49 -1.70
C ARG A 4 -15.84 5.25 -0.50
N LYS A 5 -17.03 4.69 -0.77
CA LYS A 5 -18.01 4.29 0.26
C LYS A 5 -17.82 2.80 0.61
N PRO A 6 -18.04 2.37 1.85
CA PRO A 6 -18.05 0.96 2.21
C PRO A 6 -19.23 0.27 1.53
N GLY A 7 -18.95 -0.65 0.60
CA GLY A 7 -19.95 -1.39 -0.20
C GLY A 7 -19.71 -1.40 -1.72
N ASP A 8 -18.73 -0.65 -2.23
CA ASP A 8 -18.33 -0.74 -3.64
C ASP A 8 -17.71 -2.12 -3.94
N PRO A 9 -18.05 -2.76 -5.08
CA PRO A 9 -17.52 -4.07 -5.44
C PRO A 9 -16.00 -3.98 -5.54
N TYR A 10 -15.29 -4.95 -4.94
CA TYR A 10 -13.83 -5.02 -4.94
C TYR A 10 -13.30 -4.82 -6.36
N THR A 11 -12.76 -3.63 -6.64
CA THR A 11 -12.44 -3.26 -8.01
C THR A 11 -11.07 -3.80 -8.37
N CYS A 12 -10.79 -3.95 -9.68
CA CYS A 12 -9.43 -4.16 -10.16
C CYS A 12 -8.43 -3.05 -9.74
N GLY A 13 -8.93 -1.92 -9.22
CA GLY A 13 -8.12 -0.88 -8.58
C GLY A 13 -7.68 -1.30 -7.18
N ASP A 14 -8.62 -1.78 -6.34
CA ASP A 14 -8.33 -2.26 -4.99
C ASP A 14 -7.36 -3.45 -5.01
N TYR A 15 -7.60 -4.42 -5.90
CA TYR A 15 -6.70 -5.56 -6.11
C TYR A 15 -5.29 -5.14 -6.54
N ARG A 16 -5.18 -4.11 -7.39
CA ARG A 16 -3.87 -3.58 -7.80
C ARG A 16 -3.16 -2.90 -6.62
N GLN A 17 -3.88 -2.11 -5.84
CA GLN A 17 -3.33 -1.44 -4.66
C GLN A 17 -2.87 -2.47 -3.62
N GLU A 18 -3.63 -3.54 -3.41
CA GLU A 18 -3.25 -4.66 -2.54
C GLU A 18 -1.98 -5.37 -3.03
N MET A 19 -1.87 -5.63 -4.34
CA MET A 19 -0.67 -6.23 -4.93
C MET A 19 0.57 -5.33 -4.78
N VAL A 20 0.41 -4.01 -4.91
CA VAL A 20 1.48 -3.05 -4.67
C VAL A 20 1.89 -3.06 -3.20
N LEU A 21 0.92 -3.00 -2.28
CA LEU A 21 1.16 -3.07 -0.83
C LEU A 21 1.93 -4.35 -0.45
N LEU A 22 1.51 -5.49 -0.99
CA LEU A 22 2.11 -6.79 -0.71
C LEU A 22 3.54 -6.88 -1.28
N GLY A 23 3.79 -6.29 -2.44
CA GLY A 23 5.14 -6.16 -3.02
C GLY A 23 6.07 -5.27 -2.19
N LEU A 24 5.57 -4.13 -1.71
CA LEU A 24 6.31 -3.22 -0.83
C LEU A 24 6.63 -3.90 0.51
N LYS A 25 5.67 -4.57 1.14
CA LYS A 25 5.86 -5.35 2.37
C LYS A 25 6.87 -6.50 2.18
N LYS A 26 6.82 -7.19 1.03
CA LYS A 26 7.79 -8.23 0.69
C LYS A 26 9.21 -7.67 0.57
N ARG A 27 9.42 -6.56 -0.15
CA ARG A 27 10.74 -5.91 -0.20
C ARG A 27 11.25 -5.51 1.18
N LEU A 28 10.37 -4.98 2.01
CA LEU A 28 10.68 -4.59 3.39
C LEU A 28 11.10 -5.81 4.25
N ALA A 29 10.49 -6.97 4.00
CA ALA A 29 10.76 -8.22 4.69
C ALA A 29 11.97 -9.01 4.14
N GLU A 30 12.23 -8.98 2.83
CA GLU A 30 13.39 -9.61 2.19
C GLU A 30 14.71 -9.00 2.65
N GLY A 31 14.68 -7.76 3.14
CA GLY A 31 15.87 -7.06 3.61
C GLY A 31 16.82 -6.68 2.47
N GLY A 32 17.97 -6.11 2.82
CA GLY A 32 18.90 -5.54 1.82
C GLY A 32 18.57 -4.11 1.37
N LEU A 33 17.55 -3.49 2.00
CA LEU A 33 17.23 -2.09 1.83
C LEU A 33 18.06 -1.24 2.79
N THR A 34 18.55 -0.11 2.31
CA THR A 34 19.13 0.93 3.15
C THR A 34 18.06 1.52 4.08
N PRO A 35 18.43 2.11 5.23
CA PRO A 35 17.47 2.79 6.11
C PRO A 35 16.67 3.89 5.39
N GLU A 36 17.26 4.52 4.37
CA GLU A 36 16.60 5.52 3.52
C GLU A 36 15.52 4.89 2.65
N GLU A 37 15.83 3.80 1.94
CA GLU A 37 14.85 3.06 1.13
C GLU A 37 13.73 2.48 1.99
N LYS A 38 14.06 1.97 3.17
CA LYS A 38 13.07 1.47 4.12
C LYS A 38 12.08 2.56 4.52
N ALA A 39 12.57 3.76 4.85
CA ALA A 39 11.72 4.89 5.23
C ALA A 39 10.83 5.38 4.06
N VAL A 40 11.32 5.29 2.82
CA VAL A 40 10.53 5.61 1.62
C VAL A 40 9.40 4.59 1.43
N ILE A 41 9.72 3.29 1.51
CA ILE A 41 8.75 2.21 1.36
C ILE A 41 7.70 2.25 2.48
N GLU A 42 8.09 2.52 3.73
CA GLU A 42 7.16 2.68 4.86
C GLU A 42 6.20 3.87 4.64
N LYS A 43 6.68 4.99 4.11
CA LYS A 43 5.82 6.13 3.74
C LYS A 43 4.85 5.80 2.62
N GLU A 44 5.30 5.08 1.59
CA GLU A 44 4.43 4.64 0.49
C GLU A 44 3.35 3.68 0.99
N ILE A 45 3.71 2.71 1.84
CA ILE A 45 2.77 1.79 2.49
C ILE A 45 1.72 2.58 3.28
N ALA A 46 2.13 3.51 4.14
CA ALA A 46 1.21 4.30 4.96
C ALA A 46 0.27 5.18 4.11
N THR A 47 0.78 5.71 3.00
CA THR A 47 -0.04 6.50 2.06
C THR A 47 -1.08 5.62 1.37
N LEU A 48 -0.67 4.44 0.89
CA LEU A 48 -1.53 3.45 0.25
C LEU A 48 -2.61 2.93 1.21
N GLU A 49 -2.27 2.58 2.45
CA GLU A 49 -3.22 2.12 3.46
C GLU A 49 -4.29 3.18 3.75
N LYS A 50 -3.89 4.45 3.83
CA LYS A 50 -4.81 5.58 4.00
C LYS A 50 -5.69 5.83 2.79
N GLU A 51 -5.16 5.71 1.57
CA GLU A 51 -5.93 5.81 0.33
C GLU A 51 -6.95 4.67 0.16
N MET A 52 -6.60 3.48 0.66
CA MET A 52 -7.48 2.31 0.70
C MET A 52 -8.48 2.35 1.87
N GLY A 53 -8.32 3.29 2.81
CA GLY A 53 -9.16 3.38 4.01
C GLY A 53 -8.96 2.20 4.97
N MET A 54 -7.74 1.65 5.04
CA MET A 54 -7.35 0.50 5.87
C MET A 54 -6.73 0.92 7.22
N ASP A 55 -6.97 2.16 7.67
CA ASP A 55 -6.50 2.70 8.97
C ASP A 55 -7.46 2.33 10.12
#